data_AF-A0A9E0KD68-F1
#
_entry.id   AF-A0A9E0KD68-F1
#
_cell.length_a   1.000
_cell.length_b   1.000
_cell.length_c   1.000
_cell.angle_alpha   90.00
_cell.angle_beta   90.00
_cell.angle_gamma   90.00
#
_symmetry.space_group_name_H-M   'P 1'
#
loop_
_entity.id
_entity.type
_entity.pdbx_description
1 polymer ?
#
loop_
_entity_poly.entity_id
_entity_poly.type
_entity_poly.pdbx_seq_one_letter_code
_entity_poly.pdbx_strand_id
1 'polypeptide(L)' 'MSNDISDWLREHRITEVECIVPDMTGVARGKIIPKDKFLSEPDMRLPEAVLIQTVTGDYPADNYL' A
#
# COMPACT_ATOMS: atom_id res chain seq x y z
N MET A 1 23.07 -6.97 -13.45
CA MET A 1 21.68 -7.33 -13.77
C MET A 1 20.93 -6.02 -13.87
N SER A 2 20.39 -5.68 -15.04
CA SER A 2 19.56 -4.49 -15.19
C SER A 2 18.41 -4.61 -14.21
N ASN A 3 18.21 -3.60 -13.37
CA ASN A 3 17.07 -3.58 -12.48
C ASN A 3 15.91 -3.03 -13.30
N ASP A 4 15.35 -3.90 -14.16
CA ASP A 4 14.44 -3.52 -15.26
C ASP A 4 13.29 -2.64 -14.78
N ILE A 5 12.80 -2.87 -13.55
CA ILE A 5 11.76 -2.08 -12.91
C ILE A 5 12.21 -0.66 -12.54
N SER A 6 13.44 -0.49 -12.05
CA SER A 6 13.97 0.83 -11.67
C SER A 6 14.15 1.73 -12.89
N ASP A 7 14.71 1.17 -13.97
CA ASP A 7 14.88 1.90 -15.22
C ASP A 7 13.53 2.24 -15.86
N TRP A 8 12.56 1.31 -15.85
CA TRP A 8 11.20 1.54 -16.34
C TRP A 8 10.49 2.65 -15.57
N LEU A 9 10.54 2.62 -14.23
CA LEU A 9 9.95 3.66 -13.37
C LEU A 9 10.58 5.03 -13.65
N ARG A 10 11.89 5.09 -13.87
CA ARG A 10 12.61 6.32 -14.20
C ARG A 10 12.20 6.86 -15.58
N GLU A 11 12.17 6.02 -16.59
CA GLU A 11 11.81 6.40 -17.97
C GLU A 11 10.40 7.00 -18.03
N HIS A 12 9.44 6.39 -17.32
CA HIS A 12 8.05 6.82 -17.28
C HIS A 12 7.77 7.92 -16.25
N ARG A 13 8.81 8.41 -15.55
CA ARG A 13 8.72 9.46 -14.51
C ARG A 13 7.74 9.12 -13.39
N ILE A 14 7.63 7.84 -13.03
CA ILE A 14 6.78 7.39 -11.93
C ILE A 14 7.40 7.83 -10.61
N THR A 15 6.62 8.56 -9.81
CA THR A 15 7.05 9.07 -8.50
C THR A 15 6.58 8.20 -7.35
N GLU A 16 5.45 7.51 -7.53
CA GLU A 16 4.76 6.76 -6.49
C GLU A 16 4.17 5.46 -7.06
N VAL A 17 4.07 4.46 -6.20
CA VAL A 17 3.48 3.15 -6.47
C VAL A 17 2.36 2.92 -5.47
N GLU A 18 1.16 2.64 -5.95
CA GLU A 18 0.03 2.26 -5.11
C GLU A 18 -0.06 0.73 -5.04
N CYS A 19 -0.03 0.19 -3.82
CA CYS A 19 -0.21 -1.24 -3.58
C CYS A 19 -1.59 -1.47 -2.97
N ILE A 20 -2.41 -2.29 -3.63
CA ILE A 20 -3.80 -2.56 -3.24
C ILE A 20 -4.00 -4.04 -2.94
N VAL A 21 -4.75 -4.33 -1.88
CA VAL A 21 -5.24 -5.64 -1.47
C VAL A 21 -6.74 -5.53 -1.13
N PRO A 22 -7.57 -6.54 -1.43
CA PRO A 22 -8.96 -6.55 -0.99
C PRO A 22 -9.06 -6.85 0.51
N ASP A 23 -9.97 -6.19 1.22
CA ASP A 23 -10.37 -6.60 2.56
C ASP A 23 -11.38 -7.75 2.55
N MET A 24 -11.85 -8.18 3.74
CA MET A 24 -12.81 -9.28 3.89
C MET A 24 -14.16 -9.03 3.18
N THR A 25 -14.49 -7.77 2.90
CA THR A 25 -15.71 -7.36 2.19
C THR A 25 -15.46 -7.12 0.70
N GLY A 26 -14.23 -7.29 0.23
CA GLY A 26 -13.81 -7.07 -1.15
C GLY A 26 -13.49 -5.62 -1.48
N VAL A 27 -13.43 -4.71 -0.49
CA VAL A 27 -13.09 -3.30 -0.74
C VAL A 27 -11.58 -3.17 -0.93
N ALA A 28 -11.18 -2.38 -1.94
CA ALA A 28 -9.78 -2.07 -2.21
C ALA A 28 -9.17 -1.26 -1.06
N ARG A 29 -8.13 -1.83 -0.44
CA ARG A 29 -7.36 -1.25 0.66
C ARG A 29 -5.89 -1.24 0.31
N GLY A 30 -5.15 -0.21 0.69
CA GLY A 30 -3.78 -0.10 0.22
C GLY A 30 -3.01 1.05 0.81
N LYS A 31 -1.80 1.22 0.31
CA LYS A 31 -0.98 2.40 0.59
C LYS A 31 -0.22 2.85 -0.66
N ILE A 32 -0.01 4.16 -0.74
CA ILE A 32 0.86 4.79 -1.74
C ILE A 32 2.28 4.85 -1.17
N ILE A 33 3.26 4.55 -2.01
CA ILE A 33 4.66 4.39 -1.63
C ILE A 33 5.54 5.17 -2.62
N PRO A 34 6.43 6.06 -2.14
CA PRO A 34 7.39 6.72 -3.02
C PRO A 34 8.29 5.70 -3.73
N LYS A 35 8.59 5.94 -5.01
CA LYS A 35 9.39 5.02 -5.85
C LYS A 35 10.70 4.59 -5.19
N ASP A 36 11.39 5.52 -4.51
CA ASP A 36 12.71 5.26 -3.94
C ASP A 36 12.59 4.30 -2.75
N LYS A 37 11.51 4.44 -1.97
CA LYS A 37 11.18 3.56 -0.87
C LYS A 37 10.75 2.18 -1.35
N PHE A 38 9.96 2.12 -2.42
CA PHE A 38 9.55 0.88 -3.08
C PHE A 38 10.75 0.08 -3.60
N LEU A 39 11.76 0.75 -4.16
CA LEU A 39 12.98 0.11 -4.66
C LEU A 39 13.96 -0.29 -3.55
N SER A 40 13.97 0.42 -2.42
CA SER A 40 14.90 0.16 -1.32
C SER A 40 14.41 -0.88 -0.30
N GLU A 41 13.09 -0.99 -0.10
CA GLU A 41 12.49 -1.87 0.90
C GLU A 41 11.92 -3.14 0.22
N PRO A 42 12.49 -4.33 0.48
CA PRO A 42 11.96 -5.59 -0.09
C PRO A 42 10.60 -5.97 0.51
N ASP A 43 10.33 -5.52 1.74
CA ASP A 43 9.10 -5.81 2.48
C ASP A 43 8.34 -4.52 2.77
N MET A 44 7.03 -4.54 2.53
CA MET A 44 6.14 -3.40 2.77
C MET A 44 5.10 -3.74 3.82
N ARG A 45 4.96 -2.87 4.84
CA ARG A 45 3.94 -3.02 5.89
C ARG A 45 2.67 -2.26 5.56
N LEU A 46 1.50 -2.87 5.73
CA LEU A 46 0.20 -2.20 5.71
C LEU A 46 -0.27 -2.00 7.17
N PRO A 47 -0.78 -0.82 7.55
CA PRO A 47 -1.36 -0.64 8.88
C PRO A 47 -2.62 -1.50 9.05
N GLU A 48 -2.69 -2.24 10.16
CA GLU A 48 -3.85 -3.09 10.49
C GLU A 48 -5.17 -2.31 10.52
N ALA A 49 -5.12 -1.05 10.95
CA ALA A 49 -6.25 -0.12 10.95
C ALA A 49 -7.02 -0.11 9.60
N VAL A 50 -6.31 -0.23 8.48
CA VAL A 50 -6.91 -0.21 7.13
C VAL A 50 -7.79 -1.44 6.87
N LEU A 51 -7.52 -2.57 7.55
CA LEU A 51 -8.28 -3.81 7.41
C LEU A 51 -9.48 -3.90 8.38
N ILE A 52 -9.46 -3.15 9.49
CA ILE A 52 -10.54 -3.14 10.49
C ILE A 52 -11.55 -2.00 10.28
N GLN A 53 -11.25 -1.06 9.39
CA GLN A 53 -12.13 0.05 9.05
C GLN A 53 -13.39 -0.46 8.35
N THR A 54 -14.56 -0.06 8.83
CA THR A 54 -15.84 -0.45 8.24
C THR A 54 -16.01 0.15 6.83
N VAL A 55 -16.99 -0.35 6.07
CA VAL A 55 -17.36 0.23 4.77
C VAL A 55 -17.83 1.69 4.88
N THR A 56 -18.34 2.10 6.04
CA THR A 56 -18.74 3.48 6.35
C THR A 56 -17.55 4.37 6.75
N GLY A 57 -16.37 3.80 6.99
CA GLY A 57 -15.17 4.52 7.39
C GLY A 57 -14.96 4.64 8.90
N ASP A 58 -15.81 3.99 9.69
CA ASP A 58 -15.70 3.97 11.14
C ASP A 58 -14.67 2.93 11.61
N TYR A 59 -14.14 3.14 12.81
CA TYR A 59 -13.29 2.18 13.50
C TYR A 59 -14.04 1.54 14.67
N PRO A 60 -13.68 0.30 15.08
CA PRO A 60 -14.18 -0.28 16.32
C PRO A 60 -13.88 0.66 17.50
N ALA A 61 -14.78 0.71 18.49
CA ALA A 61 -14.49 1.49 19.70
C ALA A 61 -13.27 0.91 20.42
N ASP A 62 -12.42 1.79 20.98
CA ASP A 62 -11.14 1.45 21.61
C ASP A 62 -11.24 0.34 22.68
N ASN A 63 -12.42 0.13 23.26
CA ASN A 63 -12.68 -0.92 24.26
C ASN A 63 -12.74 -2.35 23.68
N TYR A 64 -12.60 -2.53 22.37
CA TYR A 64 -12.63 -3.84 21.69
C TYR A 64 -11.27 -4.26 21.09
N LEU A 65 -10.19 -3.50 21.35
CA LEU A 65 -8.79 -3.82 21.03
C LEU A 65 -8.01 -4.17 22.29
#